data_AF-A0A8X6KFE6-F1
#
_entry.id   AF-A0A8X6KFE6-F1
#
_cell.length_a   1.000
_cell.length_b   1.000
_cell.length_c   1.000
_cell.angle_alpha   90.00
_cell.angle_beta   90.00
_cell.angle_gamma   90.00
#
_symmetry.space_group_name_H-M   'P 1'
#
loop_
_entity.id
_entity.type
_entity.pdbx_description
1 polymer ?
#
loop_
_entity_poly.entity_id
_entity_poly.type
_entity_poly.pdbx_seq_one_letter_code
_entity_poly.pdbx_strand_id
1 'polypeptide(L)'
;MKMDANEQVLLPQEIEAYLESLQPITIPDIGSPKWLTQRERIHSLSLQASLDVKSDREEIVKEYLVTLQKVPLLIHELIATEIWRLKVFPLLLKMENSSKSTIPLYLVLYQEAALESFLEAVLFHEEVVESSGDSLIDLVDYCYRNAIIFMSFQDEDFSKKSDEINNDLDEKLRLEQQKREIAFESGMKCISLLSYMTQHLKTIPLGVLHRLLVVHDVPLLFTNLLYDPPWIKEINGEKKKYTDGKWNKITSSDVMKISKTEGQIWIALIQLLLNPDCQKKYDMSGYKKEQLLK
;
A
#
# COMPACT_ATOMS: atom_id res chain seq x y z
N MET A 1 -5.88 -13.27 -22.28
CA MET A 1 -4.98 -14.36 -21.88
C MET A 1 -5.59 -14.99 -20.65
N LYS A 2 -6.07 -16.23 -20.73
CA LYS A 2 -6.55 -16.97 -19.56
C LYS A 2 -5.31 -17.35 -18.76
N MET A 3 -5.17 -16.84 -17.54
CA MET A 3 -4.13 -17.29 -16.61
C MET A 3 -4.52 -18.69 -16.14
N ASP A 4 -3.64 -19.66 -16.37
CA ASP A 4 -3.88 -21.05 -16.00
C ASP A 4 -3.82 -21.19 -14.47
N ALA A 5 -4.72 -22.01 -13.92
CA ALA A 5 -4.90 -22.25 -12.49
C ALA A 5 -3.72 -22.99 -11.82
N ASN A 6 -2.55 -23.05 -12.47
CA ASN A 6 -1.36 -23.78 -12.04
C ASN A 6 -0.07 -22.92 -12.07
N GLU A 7 -0.18 -21.60 -12.19
CA GLU A 7 0.99 -20.72 -12.10
C GLU A 7 1.52 -20.73 -10.66
N GLN A 8 2.67 -21.37 -10.48
CA GLN A 8 3.53 -21.27 -9.30
C GLN A 8 4.81 -20.59 -9.77
N VAL A 9 5.12 -19.44 -9.18
CA VAL A 9 6.27 -18.62 -9.57
C VAL A 9 7.54 -19.13 -8.90
N LEU A 10 7.43 -19.64 -7.68
CA LEU A 10 8.55 -20.16 -6.90
C LEU A 10 8.23 -21.53 -6.31
N LEU A 11 9.20 -22.44 -6.35
CA LEU A 11 9.15 -23.72 -5.65
C LEU A 11 9.25 -23.50 -4.13
N PRO A 12 8.69 -24.37 -3.27
CA PRO A 12 8.74 -24.19 -1.82
C PRO A 12 10.16 -24.04 -1.25
N GLN A 13 11.12 -24.78 -1.81
CA GLN A 13 12.53 -24.70 -1.43
C GLN A 13 13.17 -23.35 -1.79
N GLU A 14 12.71 -22.73 -2.89
CA GLU A 14 13.18 -21.40 -3.31
C GLU A 14 12.60 -20.32 -2.39
N ILE A 15 11.33 -20.47 -1.96
CA ILE A 15 10.68 -19.57 -1.02
C ILE A 15 11.45 -19.53 0.31
N GLU A 16 11.75 -20.69 0.87
CA GLU A 16 12.52 -20.83 2.12
C GLU A 16 13.91 -20.20 1.97
N ALA A 17 14.67 -20.58 0.94
CA ALA A 17 16.01 -20.05 0.70
C ALA A 17 16.00 -18.53 0.48
N TYR A 18 15.01 -17.99 -0.21
CA TYR A 18 14.89 -16.54 -0.44
C TYR A 18 14.60 -15.81 0.86
N LEU A 19 13.64 -16.27 1.66
CA LEU A 19 13.27 -15.66 2.94
C LEU A 19 14.41 -15.70 3.96
N GLU A 20 15.12 -16.83 4.08
CA GLU A 20 16.28 -16.95 4.96
C GLU A 20 17.37 -15.94 4.58
N SER A 21 17.61 -15.77 3.28
CA SER A 21 18.66 -14.90 2.75
C SER A 21 18.39 -13.41 2.91
N LEU A 22 17.16 -12.98 3.24
CA LEU A 22 16.81 -11.57 3.39
C LEU A 22 17.56 -10.95 4.57
N GLN A 23 18.19 -9.80 4.32
CA GLN A 23 18.95 -9.02 5.30
C GLN A 23 18.51 -7.55 5.28
N PRO A 24 18.62 -6.81 6.40
CA PRO A 24 18.31 -5.38 6.40
C PRO A 24 19.30 -4.61 5.53
N ILE A 25 18.80 -3.80 4.61
CA ILE A 25 19.59 -2.96 3.71
C ILE A 25 19.61 -1.54 4.24
N THR A 26 20.82 -0.98 4.39
CA THR A 26 20.96 0.40 4.83
C THR A 26 20.70 1.38 3.68
N ILE A 27 20.27 2.61 3.99
CA ILE A 27 19.95 3.63 2.97
C ILE A 27 21.09 3.85 1.95
N PRO A 28 22.39 3.92 2.37
CA PRO A 28 23.50 4.06 1.42
C PRO A 28 23.67 2.87 0.46
N ASP A 29 23.21 1.67 0.85
CA ASP A 29 23.33 0.46 0.05
C ASP A 29 22.20 0.30 -0.98
N ILE A 30 21.20 1.19 -0.99
CA ILE A 30 20.12 1.18 -1.97
C ILE A 30 20.71 1.48 -3.36
N GLY A 31 20.49 0.54 -4.29
CA GLY A 31 21.11 0.54 -5.63
C GLY A 31 22.40 -0.27 -5.74
N SER A 32 22.91 -0.82 -4.64
CA SER A 32 24.02 -1.78 -4.67
C SER A 32 23.62 -3.10 -5.35
N PRO A 33 24.59 -3.91 -5.83
CA PRO A 33 24.30 -5.25 -6.35
C PRO A 33 23.56 -6.15 -5.36
N LYS A 34 23.88 -6.03 -4.06
CA LYS A 34 23.18 -6.74 -2.99
C LYS A 34 21.70 -6.36 -2.93
N TRP A 35 21.42 -5.06 -3.00
CA TRP A 35 20.06 -4.54 -3.03
C TRP A 35 19.28 -5.01 -4.26
N LEU A 36 19.92 -5.02 -5.45
CA LEU A 36 19.26 -5.50 -6.67
C LEU A 36 18.84 -6.97 -6.55
N THR A 37 19.72 -7.84 -6.06
CA THR A 37 19.39 -9.26 -5.85
C THR A 37 18.29 -9.45 -4.80
N GLN A 38 18.35 -8.72 -3.68
CA GLN A 38 17.32 -8.82 -2.65
C GLN A 38 15.96 -8.32 -3.16
N ARG A 39 15.94 -7.24 -3.93
CA ARG A 39 14.75 -6.72 -4.60
C ARG A 39 14.10 -7.77 -5.52
N GLU A 40 14.89 -8.44 -6.36
CA GLU A 40 14.37 -9.49 -7.24
C GLU A 40 13.70 -10.61 -6.44
N ARG A 41 14.33 -11.05 -5.35
CA ARG A 41 13.75 -12.05 -4.44
C ARG A 41 12.45 -11.58 -3.80
N ILE A 42 12.44 -10.35 -3.25
CA ILE A 42 11.24 -9.75 -2.64
C ILE A 42 10.11 -9.64 -3.67
N HIS A 43 10.42 -9.24 -4.90
CA HIS A 43 9.43 -9.14 -5.96
C HIS A 43 8.82 -10.50 -6.31
N SER A 44 9.64 -11.54 -6.47
CA SER A 44 9.16 -12.90 -6.73
C SER A 44 8.32 -13.45 -5.57
N LEU A 45 8.75 -13.22 -4.32
CA LEU A 45 8.00 -13.61 -3.11
C LEU A 45 6.66 -12.87 -3.01
N SER A 46 6.64 -11.57 -3.30
CA SER A 46 5.43 -10.76 -3.33
C SER A 46 4.40 -11.29 -4.34
N LEU A 47 4.88 -11.63 -5.55
CA LEU A 47 4.04 -12.19 -6.59
C LEU A 47 3.46 -13.54 -6.17
N GLN A 48 4.28 -14.43 -5.59
CA GLN A 48 3.84 -15.72 -5.09
C GLN A 48 2.79 -15.55 -3.98
N ALA A 49 3.05 -14.71 -2.97
CA ALA A 49 2.10 -14.46 -1.88
C ALA A 49 0.75 -13.93 -2.40
N SER A 50 0.78 -12.99 -3.35
CA SER A 50 -0.44 -12.48 -3.98
C SER A 50 -1.20 -13.53 -4.79
N LEU A 51 -0.50 -14.51 -5.38
CA LEU A 51 -1.13 -15.63 -6.10
C LEU A 51 -1.74 -16.65 -5.15
N ASP A 52 -1.07 -16.92 -4.02
CA ASP A 52 -1.55 -17.85 -2.99
C ASP A 52 -2.91 -17.38 -2.44
N VAL A 53 -3.01 -16.09 -2.09
CA VAL A 53 -4.27 -15.47 -1.62
C VAL A 53 -5.36 -15.52 -2.69
N LYS A 54 -5.04 -15.26 -3.96
CA LYS A 54 -6.05 -15.27 -5.05
C LYS A 54 -6.54 -16.67 -5.40
N SER A 55 -5.69 -17.67 -5.22
CA SER A 55 -5.95 -19.04 -5.63
C SER A 55 -6.49 -19.90 -4.48
N ASP A 56 -6.66 -19.33 -3.28
CA ASP A 56 -7.06 -20.02 -2.05
C ASP A 56 -6.19 -21.26 -1.79
N ARG A 57 -4.88 -21.11 -2.02
CA ARG A 57 -3.87 -22.16 -1.87
C ARG A 57 -3.23 -22.11 -0.48
N GLU A 58 -2.43 -23.11 -0.18
CA GLU A 58 -1.58 -23.10 1.01
C GLU A 58 -0.60 -21.90 0.97
N GLU A 59 -0.69 -21.04 1.98
CA GLU A 59 0.08 -19.79 2.08
C GLU A 59 1.48 -20.04 2.65
N ILE A 60 2.28 -20.82 1.94
CA ILE A 60 3.63 -21.24 2.37
C ILE A 60 4.52 -20.02 2.67
N VAL A 61 4.41 -18.95 1.86
CA VAL A 61 5.17 -17.71 2.07
C VAL A 61 4.87 -17.09 3.43
N LYS A 62 3.60 -17.07 3.84
CA LYS A 62 3.16 -16.52 5.13
C LYS A 62 3.73 -17.34 6.30
N GLU A 63 3.61 -18.67 6.24
CA GLU A 63 4.09 -19.56 7.31
C GLU A 63 5.60 -19.40 7.56
N TYR A 64 6.41 -19.35 6.49
CA TYR A 64 7.85 -19.12 6.62
C TYR A 64 8.19 -17.70 7.08
N LEU A 65 7.43 -16.67 6.66
CA LEU A 65 7.63 -15.30 7.13
C LEU A 65 7.48 -15.17 8.65
N VAL A 66 6.43 -15.80 9.20
CA VAL A 66 6.16 -15.83 10.65
C VAL A 66 7.22 -16.65 11.36
N THR A 67 7.56 -17.84 10.85
CA THR A 67 8.56 -18.74 11.45
C THR A 67 9.94 -18.08 11.50
N LEU A 68 10.36 -17.40 10.42
CA LEU A 68 11.66 -16.74 10.30
C LEU A 68 11.66 -15.31 10.86
N GLN A 69 10.53 -14.81 11.36
CA GLN A 69 10.36 -13.45 11.93
C GLN A 69 10.84 -12.35 10.97
N LYS A 70 10.47 -12.46 9.69
CA LYS A 70 10.95 -11.55 8.62
C LYS A 70 10.01 -10.38 8.34
N VAL A 71 8.83 -10.33 8.95
CA VAL A 71 7.88 -9.22 8.75
C VAL A 71 8.46 -7.86 9.17
N PRO A 72 9.11 -7.72 10.35
CA PRO A 72 9.77 -6.47 10.72
C PRO A 72 10.87 -6.04 9.74
N LEU A 73 11.55 -7.00 9.09
CA LEU A 73 12.54 -6.71 8.05
C LEU A 73 11.88 -6.14 6.80
N LEU A 74 10.74 -6.68 6.36
CA LEU A 74 10.00 -6.13 5.22
C LEU A 74 9.53 -4.69 5.49
N ILE A 75 9.07 -4.41 6.72
CA ILE A 75 8.70 -3.05 7.14
C ILE A 75 9.93 -2.15 7.13
N HIS A 76 11.07 -2.60 7.68
CA HIS A 76 12.33 -1.85 7.62
C HIS A 76 12.72 -1.50 6.17
N GLU A 77 12.67 -2.46 5.25
CA GLU A 77 12.98 -2.23 3.84
C GLU A 77 12.03 -1.23 3.18
N LEU A 78 10.74 -1.26 3.54
CA LEU A 78 9.74 -0.30 3.05
C LEU A 78 10.08 1.12 3.52
N ILE A 79 10.37 1.29 4.81
CA ILE A 79 10.71 2.58 5.38
C ILE A 79 12.04 3.11 4.84
N ALA A 80 13.05 2.24 4.69
CA ALA A 80 14.32 2.62 4.08
C ALA A 80 14.13 3.11 2.64
N THR A 81 13.27 2.41 1.88
CA THR A 81 12.89 2.80 0.50
C THR A 81 12.14 4.13 0.47
N GLU A 82 11.19 4.35 1.39
CA GLU A 82 10.47 5.63 1.54
C GLU A 82 11.43 6.78 1.85
N ILE A 83 12.33 6.61 2.82
CA ILE A 83 13.28 7.63 3.23
C ILE A 83 14.20 7.98 2.06
N TRP A 84 14.69 6.99 1.33
CA TRP A 84 15.50 7.21 0.14
C TRP A 84 14.71 8.02 -0.91
N ARG A 85 13.46 7.65 -1.18
CA ARG A 85 12.57 8.38 -2.11
C ARG A 85 12.29 9.82 -1.66
N LEU A 86 12.17 10.08 -0.36
CA LEU A 86 11.86 11.42 0.14
C LEU A 86 13.10 12.31 0.29
N LYS A 87 14.25 11.74 0.63
CA LYS A 87 15.45 12.51 1.02
C LYS A 87 16.58 12.44 0.00
N VAL A 88 16.84 11.28 -0.60
CA VAL A 88 17.96 11.08 -1.52
C VAL A 88 17.53 11.42 -2.95
N PHE A 89 16.36 10.94 -3.37
CA PHE A 89 15.85 11.13 -4.72
C PHE A 89 15.76 12.61 -5.16
N PRO A 90 15.24 13.57 -4.37
CA PRO A 90 15.22 14.97 -4.79
C PRO A 90 16.62 15.59 -4.96
N LEU A 91 17.61 15.09 -4.24
CA LEU A 91 19.00 15.54 -4.37
C LEU A 91 19.64 15.01 -5.65
N LEU A 92 19.35 13.75 -6.02
CA LEU A 92 19.83 13.17 -7.27
C LEU A 92 19.25 13.89 -8.50
N LEU A 93 17.99 14.33 -8.44
CA LEU A 93 17.38 15.11 -9.53
C LEU A 93 18.05 16.48 -9.72
N LYS A 94 18.55 17.10 -8.64
CA LYS A 94 19.23 18.40 -8.68
C LYS A 94 20.66 18.32 -9.21
N MET A 95 21.28 17.13 -9.21
CA MET A 95 22.61 16.94 -9.76
C MET A 95 22.49 16.84 -11.30
N GLU A 96 23.10 17.78 -12.03
CA GLU A 96 23.02 17.97 -13.50
C GLU A 96 23.44 16.75 -14.38
N ASN A 97 23.85 15.63 -13.78
CA ASN A 97 24.17 14.37 -14.48
C ASN A 97 22.97 13.43 -14.68
N SER A 98 21.74 13.87 -14.36
CA SER A 98 20.51 13.05 -14.40
C SER A 98 20.01 12.69 -15.82
N SER A 99 20.71 13.12 -16.87
CA SER A 99 20.29 12.98 -18.28
C SER A 99 20.55 11.63 -18.93
N LYS A 100 21.16 10.64 -18.25
CA LYS A 100 21.55 9.37 -18.91
C LYS A 100 20.71 8.14 -18.55
N SER A 101 19.98 8.11 -17.45
CA SER A 101 19.10 6.98 -17.13
C SER A 101 18.16 7.30 -15.96
N THR A 102 16.86 7.35 -16.25
CA THR A 102 15.82 7.40 -15.21
C THR A 102 15.51 6.03 -14.63
N ILE A 103 16.11 4.95 -15.16
CA ILE A 103 15.86 3.56 -14.79
C ILE A 103 16.07 3.32 -13.28
N PRO A 104 17.21 3.70 -12.65
CA PRO A 104 17.42 3.45 -11.22
C PRO A 104 16.35 4.07 -10.33
N LEU A 105 15.80 5.22 -10.75
CA LEU A 105 14.75 5.91 -10.01
C LEU A 105 13.46 5.07 -9.98
N TYR A 106 13.11 4.44 -11.10
CA TYR A 106 11.94 3.56 -11.17
C TYR A 106 12.13 2.28 -10.39
N LEU A 107 13.33 1.71 -10.39
CA LEU A 107 13.59 0.49 -9.64
C LEU A 107 13.24 0.66 -8.15
N VAL A 108 13.48 1.84 -7.58
CA VAL A 108 13.13 2.14 -6.19
C VAL A 108 11.61 2.29 -6.02
N LEU A 109 10.92 3.00 -6.91
CA LEU A 109 9.45 3.14 -6.85
C LEU A 109 8.74 1.79 -6.99
N TYR A 110 9.20 0.95 -7.92
CA TYR A 110 8.66 -0.40 -8.08
C TYR A 110 8.99 -1.31 -6.90
N GLN A 111 10.14 -1.11 -6.24
CA GLN A 111 10.47 -1.84 -5.03
C GLN A 111 9.52 -1.49 -3.88
N GLU A 112 9.24 -0.20 -3.70
CA GLU A 112 8.27 0.27 -2.72
C GLU A 112 6.90 -0.38 -2.97
N ALA A 113 6.41 -0.30 -4.21
CA ALA A 113 5.14 -0.90 -4.59
C ALA A 113 5.11 -2.44 -4.40
N ALA A 114 6.23 -3.12 -4.64
CA ALA A 114 6.35 -4.57 -4.41
C ALA A 114 6.31 -4.91 -2.92
N LEU A 115 7.00 -4.14 -2.07
CA LEU A 115 6.96 -4.29 -0.61
C LEU A 115 5.55 -4.06 -0.06
N GLU A 116 4.85 -3.02 -0.52
CA GLU A 116 3.45 -2.77 -0.15
C GLU A 116 2.55 -3.93 -0.56
N SER A 117 2.70 -4.44 -1.78
CA SER A 117 1.89 -5.56 -2.28
C SER A 117 2.17 -6.83 -1.49
N PHE A 118 3.43 -7.04 -1.12
CA PHE A 118 3.81 -8.18 -0.29
C PHE A 118 3.18 -8.08 1.10
N LEU A 119 3.34 -6.93 1.76
CA LEU A 119 2.76 -6.67 3.08
C LEU A 119 1.23 -6.77 3.04
N GLU A 120 0.56 -6.24 2.01
CA GLU A 120 -0.90 -6.34 1.85
C GLU A 120 -1.36 -7.80 1.75
N ALA A 121 -0.61 -8.64 1.02
CA ALA A 121 -0.93 -10.05 0.87
C ALA A 121 -0.80 -10.84 2.18
N VAL A 122 0.11 -10.46 3.09
CA VAL A 122 0.40 -11.24 4.31
C VAL A 122 -0.22 -10.66 5.58
N LEU A 123 -0.37 -9.34 5.70
CA LEU A 123 -0.91 -8.69 6.91
C LEU A 123 -2.42 -8.86 7.08
N PHE A 124 -3.10 -9.45 6.10
CA PHE A 124 -4.47 -9.90 6.27
C PHE A 124 -4.61 -10.93 7.41
N HIS A 125 -3.55 -11.69 7.71
CA HIS A 125 -3.54 -12.75 8.72
C HIS A 125 -3.12 -12.25 10.10
N GLU A 126 -3.80 -12.74 11.14
CA GLU A 126 -3.58 -12.34 12.53
C GLU A 126 -2.14 -12.68 13.01
N GLU A 127 -1.61 -13.84 12.61
CA GLU A 127 -0.26 -14.31 13.01
C GLU A 127 0.85 -13.41 12.48
N VAL A 128 0.64 -12.82 11.29
CA VAL A 128 1.57 -11.87 10.67
C VAL A 128 1.54 -10.54 11.40
N VAL A 129 0.36 -10.06 11.78
CA VAL A 129 0.22 -8.83 12.57
C VAL A 129 0.88 -9.02 13.94
N GLU A 130 0.67 -10.15 14.61
CA GLU A 130 1.29 -10.45 15.90
C GLU A 130 2.82 -10.50 15.80
N SER A 131 3.37 -11.23 14.83
CA SER A 131 4.82 -11.34 14.61
C SER A 131 5.49 -10.02 14.19
N SER A 132 4.74 -9.04 13.70
CA SER A 132 5.27 -7.73 13.35
C SER A 132 5.65 -6.89 14.58
N GLY A 133 4.99 -7.10 15.72
CA GLY A 133 5.27 -6.38 16.97
C GLY A 133 5.28 -4.85 16.80
N ASP A 134 6.25 -4.18 17.43
CA ASP A 134 6.34 -2.71 17.45
C ASP A 134 6.70 -2.09 16.09
N SER A 135 7.21 -2.88 15.14
CA SER A 135 7.51 -2.36 13.79
C SER A 135 6.26 -1.89 13.04
N LEU A 136 5.07 -2.35 13.46
CA LEU A 136 3.79 -1.83 12.94
C LEU A 136 3.60 -0.34 13.19
N ILE A 137 4.27 0.26 14.19
CA ILE A 137 4.20 1.71 14.42
C ILE A 137 4.72 2.47 13.19
N ASP A 138 5.84 2.02 12.64
CA ASP A 138 6.43 2.63 11.44
C ASP A 138 5.56 2.40 10.21
N LEU A 139 4.93 1.23 10.11
CA LEU A 139 4.00 0.92 9.03
C LEU A 139 2.72 1.79 9.09
N VAL A 140 2.14 1.97 10.29
CA VAL A 140 1.00 2.87 10.49
C VAL A 140 1.35 4.29 10.07
N ASP A 141 2.54 4.76 10.45
CA ASP A 141 3.08 6.06 10.07
C ASP A 141 3.22 6.23 8.56
N TYR A 142 3.77 5.22 7.90
CA TYR A 142 3.91 5.14 6.46
C TYR A 142 2.54 5.21 5.76
N CYS A 143 1.63 4.32 6.15
CA CYS A 143 0.31 4.23 5.53
C CYS A 143 -0.51 5.50 5.75
N TYR A 144 -0.42 6.13 6.93
CA TYR A 144 -1.08 7.40 7.19
C TYR A 144 -0.60 8.50 6.24
N ARG A 145 0.73 8.70 6.12
CA ARG A 145 1.29 9.70 5.21
C ARG A 145 0.83 9.50 3.77
N ASN A 146 0.88 8.27 3.27
CA ASN A 146 0.44 7.96 1.91
C ASN A 146 -1.08 8.10 1.76
N ALA A 147 -1.89 7.78 2.77
CA ALA A 147 -3.33 7.99 2.74
C ALA A 147 -3.71 9.48 2.71
N ILE A 148 -2.98 10.34 3.42
CA ILE A 148 -3.14 11.81 3.33
C ILE A 148 -2.82 12.30 1.91
N ILE A 149 -1.71 11.83 1.32
CA ILE A 149 -1.35 12.16 -0.07
C ILE A 149 -2.44 11.64 -1.02
N PHE A 150 -2.96 10.44 -0.77
CA PHE A 150 -3.99 9.81 -1.59
C PHE A 150 -5.30 10.61 -1.61
N MET A 151 -5.73 11.17 -0.48
CA MET A 151 -6.88 12.08 -0.42
C MET A 151 -6.69 13.36 -1.25
N SER A 152 -5.46 13.76 -1.55
CA SER A 152 -5.19 14.96 -2.34
C SER A 152 -5.29 14.77 -3.85
N PHE A 153 -5.49 13.53 -4.34
CA PHE A 153 -5.61 13.26 -5.78
C PHE A 153 -6.89 13.84 -6.37
N GLN A 154 -6.77 14.80 -7.29
CA GLN A 154 -7.92 15.44 -7.94
C GLN A 154 -8.34 14.75 -9.24
N ASP A 155 -9.50 15.12 -9.78
CA ASP A 155 -10.01 14.59 -11.06
C ASP A 155 -9.22 15.07 -12.28
N GLU A 156 -8.71 16.29 -12.24
CA GLU A 156 -7.86 16.87 -13.32
C GLU A 156 -6.55 16.08 -13.53
N ASP A 157 -6.12 15.33 -12.52
CA ASP A 157 -4.88 14.56 -12.59
C ASP A 157 -4.94 13.38 -13.58
N PHE A 158 -6.15 12.97 -14.00
CA PHE A 158 -6.40 11.84 -14.89
C PHE A 158 -7.09 12.23 -16.20
N SER A 159 -7.63 13.46 -16.31
CA SER A 159 -8.37 13.92 -17.50
C SER A 159 -7.47 14.36 -18.66
N LYS A 160 -6.13 14.45 -18.47
CA LYS A 160 -5.14 14.62 -19.54
C LYS A 160 -4.97 13.36 -20.41
N LYS A 161 -6.06 12.67 -20.72
CA LYS A 161 -6.13 11.71 -21.81
C LYS A 161 -6.59 12.46 -23.04
N SER A 162 -5.81 12.31 -24.12
CA SER A 162 -6.06 12.78 -25.49
C SER A 162 -6.19 14.29 -25.65
N ASP A 163 -5.09 14.96 -25.97
CA ASP A 163 -4.94 15.62 -27.26
C ASP A 163 -3.47 16.04 -27.48
N GLU A 164 -3.01 15.85 -28.72
CA GLU A 164 -1.70 16.24 -29.30
C GLU A 164 -0.51 15.28 -29.12
N ILE A 165 -0.28 14.53 -30.20
CA ILE A 165 0.86 13.63 -30.46
C ILE A 165 2.09 14.49 -30.77
N ASN A 166 3.08 14.53 -29.86
CA ASN A 166 4.43 15.02 -30.10
C ASN A 166 5.45 14.10 -29.40
N ASN A 167 6.32 13.45 -30.18
CA ASN A 167 7.06 12.24 -29.77
C ASN A 167 8.12 12.42 -28.65
N ASP A 168 8.58 13.64 -28.33
CA ASP A 168 9.63 13.85 -27.31
C ASP A 168 9.09 14.38 -25.97
N LEU A 169 7.91 15.01 -26.00
CA LEU A 169 7.12 15.33 -24.81
C LEU A 169 6.44 14.08 -24.22
N ASP A 170 6.25 13.05 -25.04
CA ASP A 170 5.52 11.81 -24.76
C ASP A 170 6.21 10.93 -23.69
N GLU A 171 7.54 10.79 -23.71
CA GLU A 171 8.24 9.94 -22.72
C GLU A 171 8.13 10.51 -21.30
N LYS A 172 8.40 11.80 -21.09
CA LYS A 172 8.29 12.42 -19.76
C LYS A 172 6.86 12.45 -19.25
N LEU A 173 5.87 12.64 -20.13
CA LEU A 173 4.46 12.70 -19.75
C LEU A 173 3.92 11.30 -19.40
N ARG A 174 4.23 10.27 -20.19
CA ARG A 174 3.94 8.86 -19.85
C ARG A 174 4.57 8.45 -18.54
N LEU A 175 5.76 8.96 -18.27
CA LEU A 175 6.53 8.66 -17.08
C LEU A 175 5.91 9.26 -15.80
N GLU A 176 5.49 10.52 -15.87
CA GLU A 176 4.73 11.15 -14.79
C GLU A 176 3.38 10.46 -14.57
N GLN A 177 2.74 9.96 -15.63
CA GLN A 177 1.51 9.15 -15.51
C GLN A 177 1.76 7.83 -14.77
N GLN A 178 2.81 7.09 -15.12
CA GLN A 178 3.15 5.84 -14.42
C GLN A 178 3.43 6.07 -12.94
N LYS A 179 4.15 7.15 -12.58
CA LYS A 179 4.38 7.51 -11.17
C LYS A 179 3.07 7.77 -10.44
N ARG A 180 2.12 8.47 -11.07
CA ARG A 180 0.80 8.76 -10.51
C ARG A 180 -0.02 7.49 -10.32
N GLU A 181 0.02 6.56 -11.29
CA GLU A 181 -0.65 5.26 -11.18
C GLU A 181 -0.07 4.44 -10.02
N ILE A 182 1.26 4.35 -9.90
CA ILE A 182 1.93 3.68 -8.78
C ILE A 182 1.55 4.33 -7.44
N ALA A 183 1.56 5.65 -7.36
CA ALA A 183 1.19 6.38 -6.13
C ALA A 183 -0.29 6.20 -5.76
N PHE A 184 -1.17 6.12 -6.77
CA PHE A 184 -2.59 5.83 -6.56
C PHE A 184 -2.80 4.40 -6.02
N GLU A 185 -2.12 3.41 -6.61
CA GLU A 185 -2.14 2.03 -6.12
C GLU A 185 -1.55 1.91 -4.70
N SER A 186 -0.43 2.58 -4.43
CA SER A 186 0.18 2.69 -3.10
C SER A 186 -0.81 3.24 -2.07
N GLY A 187 -1.54 4.31 -2.41
CA GLY A 187 -2.59 4.86 -1.56
C GLY A 187 -3.71 3.86 -1.25
N MET A 188 -4.20 3.13 -2.26
CA MET A 188 -5.19 2.07 -2.07
C MET A 188 -4.69 0.96 -1.13
N LYS A 189 -3.44 0.50 -1.32
CA LYS A 189 -2.82 -0.54 -0.46
C LYS A 189 -2.63 -0.05 0.97
N CYS A 190 -2.24 1.21 1.15
CA CYS A 190 -2.10 1.81 2.48
C CYS A 190 -3.43 1.82 3.25
N ILE A 191 -4.55 2.03 2.56
CA ILE A 191 -5.90 1.91 3.17
C ILE A 191 -6.20 0.46 3.56
N SER A 192 -5.90 -0.51 2.68
CA SER A 192 -6.04 -1.94 3.00
C SER A 192 -5.22 -2.32 4.23
N LEU A 193 -3.94 -1.93 4.26
CA LEU A 193 -3.00 -2.19 5.35
C LEU A 193 -3.48 -1.61 6.68
N LEU A 194 -3.90 -0.34 6.70
CA LEU A 194 -4.51 0.28 7.87
C LEU A 194 -5.74 -0.51 8.32
N SER A 195 -6.60 -0.90 7.38
CA SER A 195 -7.81 -1.66 7.69
C SER A 195 -7.49 -3.03 8.29
N TYR A 196 -6.50 -3.75 7.78
CA TYR A 196 -6.10 -5.06 8.31
C TYR A 196 -5.56 -4.97 9.74
N MET A 197 -4.71 -3.98 10.03
CA MET A 197 -4.22 -3.75 11.40
C MET A 197 -5.38 -3.46 12.39
N THR A 198 -6.45 -2.81 11.93
CA THR A 198 -7.63 -2.53 12.75
C THR A 198 -8.61 -3.69 12.90
N GLN A 199 -8.46 -4.76 12.11
CA GLN A 199 -9.25 -5.99 12.29
C GLN A 199 -8.66 -6.88 13.38
N HIS A 200 -7.35 -6.79 13.58
CA HIS A 200 -6.58 -7.59 14.53
C HIS A 200 -6.20 -6.82 15.81
N LEU A 201 -7.11 -5.99 16.33
CA LEU A 201 -6.85 -5.10 17.48
C LEU A 201 -6.40 -5.80 18.77
N LYS A 202 -6.66 -7.11 18.90
CA LYS A 202 -6.31 -7.89 20.09
C LYS A 202 -4.82 -8.27 20.13
N THR A 203 -4.19 -8.40 18.97
CA THR A 203 -2.78 -8.84 18.85
C THR A 203 -1.83 -7.67 18.65
N ILE A 204 -2.32 -6.50 18.22
CA ILE A 204 -1.45 -5.33 18.05
C ILE A 204 -0.92 -4.79 19.39
N PRO A 205 0.35 -4.33 19.43
CA PRO A 205 0.90 -3.64 20.59
C PRO A 205 0.14 -2.36 20.96
N LEU A 206 0.19 -2.00 22.25
CA LEU A 206 -0.47 -0.81 22.79
C LEU A 206 -0.02 0.49 22.10
N GLY A 207 1.25 0.55 21.68
CA GLY A 207 1.84 1.68 20.97
C GLY A 207 1.23 1.87 19.58
N VAL A 208 0.97 0.78 18.85
CA VAL A 208 0.29 0.78 17.56
C VAL A 208 -1.14 1.30 17.71
N LEU A 209 -1.87 0.80 18.71
CA LEU A 209 -3.23 1.25 18.99
C LEU A 209 -3.28 2.76 19.33
N HIS A 210 -2.31 3.26 20.10
CA HIS A 210 -2.19 4.68 20.39
C HIS A 210 -1.89 5.50 19.12
N ARG A 211 -1.04 4.99 18.23
CA ARG A 211 -0.71 5.63 16.95
C ARG A 211 -1.94 5.76 16.04
N LEU A 212 -2.72 4.68 15.91
CA LEU A 212 -3.95 4.65 15.13
C LEU A 212 -5.01 5.63 15.64
N LEU A 213 -5.27 5.66 16.95
CA LEU A 213 -6.39 6.41 17.52
C LEU A 213 -6.06 7.86 17.90
N VAL A 214 -4.90 8.09 18.51
CA VAL A 214 -4.60 9.37 19.16
C VAL A 214 -3.69 10.23 18.29
N VAL A 215 -2.65 9.64 17.69
CA VAL A 215 -1.69 10.40 16.89
C VAL A 215 -2.25 10.75 15.52
N HIS A 216 -2.79 9.75 14.81
CA HIS A 216 -3.22 9.91 13.42
C HIS A 216 -4.72 10.09 13.23
N ASP A 217 -5.53 9.79 14.25
CA ASP A 217 -6.99 9.82 14.16
C ASP A 217 -7.51 9.07 12.92
N VAL A 218 -7.13 7.79 12.82
CA VAL A 218 -7.54 6.91 11.73
C VAL A 218 -9.07 6.83 11.56
N PRO A 219 -9.91 6.87 12.62
CA PRO A 219 -11.36 6.97 12.44
C PRO A 219 -11.76 8.20 11.60
N LEU A 220 -11.21 9.38 11.89
CA LEU A 220 -11.51 10.58 11.11
C LEU A 220 -10.98 10.48 9.67
N LEU A 221 -9.77 9.93 9.48
CA LEU A 221 -9.22 9.66 8.15
C LEU A 221 -10.17 8.79 7.31
N PHE A 222 -10.65 7.69 7.88
CA PHE A 222 -11.55 6.76 7.20
C PHE A 222 -12.91 7.38 6.88
N THR A 223 -13.47 8.18 7.80
CA THR A 223 -14.70 8.92 7.51
C THR A 223 -14.51 9.90 6.35
N ASN A 224 -13.41 10.65 6.31
CA ASN A 224 -13.13 11.56 5.21
C ASN A 224 -12.97 10.82 3.87
N LEU A 225 -12.30 9.66 3.88
CA LEU A 225 -12.17 8.80 2.70
C LEU A 225 -13.50 8.22 2.20
N LEU A 226 -14.46 7.97 3.10
CA LEU A 226 -15.81 7.53 2.69
C LEU A 226 -16.66 8.70 2.17
N TYR A 227 -16.46 9.90 2.71
CA TYR A 227 -17.18 11.09 2.30
C TYR A 227 -16.75 11.59 0.90
N ASP A 228 -15.44 11.63 0.65
CA ASP A 228 -14.85 12.02 -0.63
C ASP A 228 -13.87 10.94 -1.13
N PRO A 229 -14.38 9.85 -1.73
CA PRO A 229 -13.57 8.68 -2.06
C PRO A 229 -12.70 8.92 -3.31
N PRO A 230 -11.36 8.94 -3.18
CA PRO A 230 -10.46 9.16 -4.33
C PRO A 230 -10.51 8.05 -5.39
N TRP A 231 -11.12 6.89 -5.08
CA TRP A 231 -11.38 5.78 -6.02
C TRP A 231 -12.70 5.89 -6.78
N ILE A 232 -13.47 6.96 -6.59
CA ILE A 232 -14.66 7.27 -7.41
C ILE A 232 -14.40 8.60 -8.10
N LYS A 233 -14.54 8.63 -9.43
CA LYS A 233 -14.27 9.83 -10.23
C LYS A 233 -15.32 10.02 -11.31
N GLU A 234 -15.57 11.26 -11.70
CA GLU A 234 -16.38 11.58 -12.87
C GLU A 234 -15.46 11.99 -14.03
N ILE A 235 -15.35 11.14 -15.05
CA ILE A 235 -14.48 11.36 -16.21
C ILE A 235 -15.36 11.51 -17.44
N ASN A 236 -15.33 12.68 -18.07
CA ASN A 236 -16.11 13.01 -19.28
C ASN A 236 -17.63 12.82 -19.10
N GLY A 237 -18.16 13.17 -17.91
CA GLY A 237 -19.57 13.01 -17.56
C GLY A 237 -20.00 11.57 -17.22
N GLU A 238 -19.05 10.62 -17.18
CA GLU A 238 -19.29 9.24 -16.74
C GLU A 238 -18.62 8.99 -15.38
N LYS A 239 -19.39 8.54 -14.39
CA LYS A 239 -18.85 8.09 -13.12
C LYS A 239 -18.11 6.75 -13.29
N LYS A 240 -16.87 6.69 -12.82
CA LYS A 240 -16.00 5.51 -12.81
C LYS A 240 -15.57 5.20 -11.38
N LYS A 241 -15.42 3.91 -11.08
CA LYS A 241 -14.95 3.39 -9.80
C LYS A 241 -13.70 2.54 -10.04
N TYR A 242 -12.68 2.72 -9.21
CA TYR A 242 -11.50 1.89 -9.25
C TYR A 242 -11.75 0.59 -8.47
N THR A 243 -11.72 -0.55 -9.16
CA THR A 243 -11.88 -1.87 -8.53
C THR A 243 -10.91 -2.87 -9.17
N ASP A 244 -10.27 -3.70 -8.34
CA ASP A 244 -9.35 -4.76 -8.75
C ASP A 244 -8.26 -4.28 -9.73
N GLY A 245 -7.66 -3.11 -9.46
CA GLY A 245 -6.56 -2.56 -10.26
C GLY A 245 -6.99 -1.75 -11.50
N LYS A 246 -8.30 -1.56 -11.74
CA LYS A 246 -8.80 -0.91 -12.96
C LYS A 246 -9.96 0.05 -12.71
N TRP A 247 -10.00 1.12 -13.48
CA TRP A 247 -11.13 2.05 -13.53
C TRP A 247 -12.27 1.46 -14.36
N ASN A 248 -13.38 1.12 -13.70
CA ASN A 248 -14.58 0.56 -14.31
C ASN A 248 -15.70 1.60 -14.35
N LYS A 249 -16.49 1.63 -15.43
CA LYS A 249 -17.66 2.52 -15.51
C LYS A 249 -18.75 2.05 -14.55
N ILE A 250 -19.32 2.97 -13.78
CA ILE A 250 -20.44 2.67 -12.90
C ILE A 250 -21.71 2.62 -13.75
N THR A 251 -22.34 1.46 -13.83
CA THR A 251 -23.68 1.32 -14.42
C THR A 251 -24.74 1.76 -13.41
N SER A 252 -25.93 2.15 -13.85
CA SER A 252 -27.01 2.63 -12.96
C SER A 252 -27.41 1.63 -11.86
N SER A 253 -27.16 0.33 -12.05
CA SER A 253 -27.39 -0.73 -11.05
C SER A 253 -26.27 -0.87 -10.01
N ASP A 254 -25.07 -0.36 -10.29
CA ASP A 254 -23.89 -0.50 -9.42
C ASP A 254 -23.60 0.76 -8.61
N VAL A 255 -24.31 1.88 -8.86
CA VAL A 255 -24.15 3.15 -8.13
C VAL A 255 -24.29 2.96 -6.62
N MET A 256 -25.17 2.07 -6.18
CA MET A 256 -25.44 1.81 -4.75
C MET A 256 -24.62 0.65 -4.16
N LYS A 257 -23.77 -0.03 -4.95
CA LYS A 257 -22.99 -1.17 -4.46
C LYS A 257 -21.71 -0.68 -3.77
N ILE A 258 -21.62 -1.02 -2.48
CA ILE A 258 -20.40 -0.85 -1.68
C ILE A 258 -19.26 -1.64 -2.33
N SER A 259 -18.12 -0.97 -2.59
CA SER A 259 -16.92 -1.67 -3.06
C SER A 259 -16.24 -2.46 -1.94
N LYS A 260 -15.34 -3.37 -2.30
CA LYS A 260 -14.48 -4.07 -1.33
C LYS A 260 -13.75 -3.07 -0.41
N THR A 261 -13.18 -2.02 -0.98
CA THR A 261 -12.47 -0.96 -0.24
C THR A 261 -13.38 -0.22 0.74
N GLU A 262 -14.57 0.20 0.29
CA GLU A 262 -15.54 0.87 1.19
C GLU A 262 -15.99 -0.08 2.30
N GLY A 263 -16.27 -1.34 1.98
CA GLY A 263 -16.62 -2.36 2.97
C GLY A 263 -15.52 -2.57 4.01
N GLN A 264 -14.26 -2.63 3.58
CA GLN A 264 -13.10 -2.74 4.48
C GLN A 264 -12.99 -1.54 5.42
N ILE A 265 -13.14 -0.32 4.89
CA ILE A 265 -13.10 0.91 5.71
C ILE A 265 -14.27 0.93 6.71
N TRP A 266 -15.48 0.53 6.30
CA TRP A 266 -16.62 0.42 7.20
C TRP A 266 -16.38 -0.57 8.34
N ILE A 267 -15.84 -1.75 8.03
CA ILE A 267 -15.48 -2.75 9.06
C ILE A 267 -14.42 -2.18 10.01
N ALA A 268 -13.41 -1.51 9.47
CA ALA A 268 -12.36 -0.87 10.27
C ALA A 268 -12.90 0.21 11.21
N LEU A 269 -13.81 1.06 10.73
CA LEU A 269 -14.50 2.06 11.55
C LEU A 269 -15.32 1.43 12.67
N ILE A 270 -16.06 0.36 12.38
CA ILE A 270 -16.82 -0.40 13.38
C ILE A 270 -15.88 -0.91 14.47
N GLN A 271 -14.73 -1.50 14.10
CA GLN A 271 -13.75 -1.97 15.06
C GLN A 271 -13.16 -0.84 15.91
N LEU A 272 -12.79 0.28 15.30
CA LEU A 272 -12.18 1.41 16.01
C LEU A 272 -13.16 2.16 16.92
N LEU A 273 -14.43 2.27 16.53
CA LEU A 273 -15.42 3.07 17.26
C LEU A 273 -16.23 2.27 18.28
N LEU A 274 -16.45 0.97 18.03
CA LEU A 274 -17.29 0.12 18.89
C LEU A 274 -16.49 -0.76 19.84
N ASN A 275 -15.18 -0.97 19.62
CA ASN A 275 -14.36 -1.74 20.53
C ASN A 275 -14.17 -0.99 21.86
N PRO A 276 -14.50 -1.60 23.03
CA PRO A 276 -14.37 -0.95 24.33
C PRO A 276 -12.96 -0.44 24.64
N ASP A 277 -11.91 -1.13 24.19
CA ASP A 277 -10.53 -0.74 24.46
C ASP A 277 -10.10 0.45 23.60
N CYS A 278 -10.67 0.59 22.41
CA CYS A 278 -10.52 1.79 21.59
C CYS A 278 -11.29 2.98 22.19
N GLN A 279 -12.53 2.76 22.65
CA GLN A 279 -13.36 3.81 23.26
C GLN A 279 -12.73 4.44 24.50
N LYS A 280 -12.04 3.65 25.33
CA LYS A 280 -11.31 4.17 26.50
C LYS A 280 -10.17 5.13 26.11
N LYS A 281 -9.62 5.00 24.91
CA LYS A 281 -8.48 5.78 24.42
C LYS A 281 -8.87 6.91 23.47
N TYR A 282 -9.96 6.74 22.73
CA TYR A 282 -10.37 7.67 21.69
C TYR A 282 -11.19 8.82 22.28
N ASP A 283 -10.61 10.02 22.29
CA ASP A 283 -11.31 11.21 22.78
C ASP A 283 -12.30 11.72 21.73
N MET A 284 -13.59 11.62 22.07
CA MET A 284 -14.71 11.95 21.21
C MET A 284 -15.11 13.42 21.37
N SER A 285 -14.34 14.33 20.77
CA SER A 285 -14.67 15.76 20.76
C SER A 285 -15.95 16.06 19.95
N GLY A 286 -16.59 17.21 20.22
CA GLY A 286 -17.78 17.66 19.47
C GLY A 286 -17.53 17.77 17.96
N TYR A 287 -16.37 18.31 17.56
CA TYR A 287 -15.96 18.38 16.15
C TYR A 287 -15.85 16.99 15.52
N LYS A 288 -15.17 16.05 16.19
CA LYS A 288 -15.05 14.67 15.68
C LYS A 288 -16.41 14.03 15.52
N LYS A 289 -17.34 14.28 16.44
CA LYS A 289 -18.71 13.75 16.37
C LYS A 289 -19.46 14.28 15.16
N GLU A 290 -19.34 15.58 14.89
CA GLU A 290 -19.94 16.17 13.68
C GLU A 290 -19.35 15.59 12.41
N GLN A 291 -18.03 15.36 12.36
CA GLN A 291 -17.40 14.75 11.18
C GLN A 291 -17.81 13.28 11.00
N LEU A 292 -17.83 12.47 12.08
CA LEU A 292 -18.24 11.06 12.03
C LEU A 292 -19.72 10.86 11.66
N LEU A 293 -20.57 11.89 11.83
CA LEU A 293 -22.00 11.84 11.52
C LEU A 293 -22.36 12.35 10.12
N LYS A 294 -21.37 12.80 9.33
CA LYS A 294 -21.57 13.12 7.91
C LYS A 294 -21.97 11.88 7.11
#